data_AF-A0A1B9D9V8-F1
#
_entry.id   AF-A0A1B9D9V8-F1
#
_cell.length_a   1.000
_cell.length_b   1.000
_cell.length_c   1.000
_cell.angle_alpha   90.00
_cell.angle_beta   90.00
_cell.angle_gamma   90.00
#
_symmetry.space_group_name_H-M   'P 1'
#
loop_
_entity.id
_entity.type
_entity.pdbx_description
1 polymer ?
#
loop_
_entity_poly.entity_id
_entity_poly.type
_entity_poly.pdbx_seq_one_letter_code
_entity_poly.pdbx_strand_id
1 'polypeptide(L)'
;MTSRLDTRFGPYELRSLVDAGATGEVYRAYDTVNDRMVAVKLVSGEVAAQPGFEQRFRRECGIAQRVREPHVIPVHDFGEMDGVFFVDMQLVEGGSLADLLRERGALEPPRAASIVAQVARALDAAHAAGLVHLGVRPEHVLLTPDHFAYLVDFGIADASRVYMAPERFTTGRVGPQTDVYSLACLLYECLTGQPPFEGDAEELERAHMVSPAPRPSIMRRGIGRAFDDVIAWGMAKRRTARFASAGELARAASEAVSEVYEPVAVAAGPLGTRPFEAVYPNPDDIGFSPYPAAEVPSRPPHRPWGGRVPLALTGAAIALVIAGFVVALVSAFVDHGAPPEASDRSPAPSSTPPPKTPTLSAPVRGADGLGFVGEPARCDPGNPPAAVVRTAKSLAVVCENLSGDYYYRGERIRDGAHIELSNAERVGGGFDVTNPVNGVRYEVRPNRLRIFSGSHVDSSEPVLQYATAS
;
A
#
# COMPACT_ATOMS: atom_id res chain seq x y z
N MET A 1 31.92 13.63 11.09
CA MET A 1 31.34 13.89 12.43
C MET A 1 32.13 13.06 13.43
N THR A 2 32.67 13.70 14.47
CA THR A 2 33.39 13.04 15.56
C THR A 2 32.36 12.41 16.49
N SER A 3 32.41 11.08 16.63
CA SER A 3 31.52 10.31 17.50
C SER A 3 31.59 10.82 18.94
N ARG A 4 30.43 11.03 19.59
CA ARG A 4 30.32 11.56 20.97
C ARG A 4 30.54 10.48 22.05
N LEU A 5 31.19 9.38 21.72
CA LEU A 5 31.45 8.28 22.66
C LEU A 5 32.27 8.75 23.87
N ASP A 6 31.92 8.25 25.05
CA ASP A 6 32.53 8.61 26.34
C ASP A 6 32.43 10.10 26.69
N THR A 7 31.53 10.83 26.04
CA THR A 7 31.18 12.20 26.39
C THR A 7 29.84 12.25 27.13
N ARG A 8 29.65 13.33 27.90
CA ARG A 8 28.42 13.58 28.63
C ARG A 8 27.51 14.49 27.81
N PHE A 9 26.26 14.10 27.62
CA PHE A 9 25.20 14.91 27.04
C PHE A 9 24.17 15.19 28.14
N GLY A 10 24.29 16.36 28.81
CA GLY A 10 23.48 16.67 29.98
C GLY A 10 23.61 15.65 31.11
N PRO A 11 22.52 15.02 31.59
CA PRO A 11 22.58 13.98 32.60
C PRO A 11 23.02 12.61 32.06
N TYR A 12 23.17 12.47 30.74
CA TYR A 12 23.42 11.18 30.08
C TYR A 12 24.90 10.99 29.78
N GLU A 13 25.49 9.92 30.29
CA GLU A 13 26.82 9.47 29.90
C GLU A 13 26.72 8.52 28.70
N LEU A 14 27.15 8.97 27.51
CA LEU A 14 27.03 8.19 26.28
C LEU A 14 28.09 7.09 26.23
N ARG A 15 27.67 5.82 26.31
CA ARG A 15 28.58 4.67 26.45
C ARG A 15 28.93 4.03 25.13
N SER A 16 27.92 3.73 24.31
CA SER A 16 28.12 3.08 23.01
C SER A 16 27.08 3.53 22.01
N LEU A 17 27.47 3.63 20.73
CA LEU A 17 26.54 3.85 19.63
C LEU A 17 25.75 2.56 19.40
N VAL A 18 24.43 2.66 19.39
CA VAL A 18 23.50 1.56 19.11
C VAL A 18 23.14 1.58 17.63
N ASP A 19 22.78 2.75 17.11
CA ASP A 19 22.41 2.94 15.72
C ASP A 19 22.79 4.35 15.24
N ALA A 20 22.99 4.50 13.93
CA ALA A 20 23.19 5.79 13.28
C ALA A 20 22.53 5.77 11.90
N GLY A 21 21.67 6.75 11.65
CA GLY A 21 20.94 6.87 10.40
C GLY A 21 20.56 8.31 10.07
N ALA A 22 19.76 8.48 9.02
CA ALA A 22 19.35 9.80 8.51
C ALA A 22 18.64 10.66 9.59
N THR A 23 17.93 10.01 10.52
CA THR A 23 17.19 10.70 11.59
C THR A 23 18.05 11.10 12.78
N GLY A 24 19.30 10.62 12.86
CA GLY A 24 20.20 10.88 13.98
C GLY A 24 20.95 9.66 14.46
N GLU A 25 21.48 9.77 15.67
CA GLU A 25 22.29 8.74 16.32
C GLU A 25 21.58 8.27 17.59
N VAL A 26 21.57 6.97 17.84
CA VAL A 26 21.03 6.37 19.07
C VAL A 26 22.18 5.82 19.89
N TYR A 27 22.28 6.25 21.14
CA TYR A 27 23.32 5.82 22.06
C TYR A 27 22.74 5.03 23.21
N ARG A 28 23.43 3.97 23.61
CA ARG A 28 23.32 3.41 24.95
C ARG A 28 23.93 4.41 25.91
N ALA A 29 23.14 4.90 26.86
CA ALA A 29 23.60 5.88 27.81
C ALA A 29 23.24 5.50 29.24
N TYR A 30 24.02 6.00 30.19
CA TYR A 30 23.69 5.91 31.60
C TYR A 30 23.12 7.25 32.06
N ASP A 31 21.86 7.25 32.51
CA ASP A 31 21.20 8.40 33.11
C ASP A 31 21.68 8.54 34.56
N THR A 32 22.55 9.53 34.79
CA THR A 32 23.16 9.81 36.10
C THR A 32 22.19 10.34 37.15
N VAL A 33 21.00 10.82 36.75
CA VAL A 33 20.00 11.38 37.66
C VAL A 33 19.07 10.28 38.17
N ASN A 34 18.64 9.39 37.28
CA ASN A 34 17.70 8.31 37.61
C ASN A 34 18.36 6.94 37.83
N ASP A 35 19.69 6.85 37.76
CA ASP A 35 20.50 5.64 37.99
C ASP A 35 20.02 4.44 37.15
N ARG A 36 19.91 4.63 35.84
CA ARG A 36 19.47 3.58 34.90
C ARG A 36 20.17 3.65 33.55
N MET A 37 20.24 2.50 32.88
CA MET A 37 20.63 2.43 31.47
C MET A 37 19.44 2.76 30.58
N VAL A 38 19.68 3.59 29.56
CA VAL A 38 18.66 4.08 28.62
C VAL A 38 19.21 4.10 27.19
N ALA A 39 18.30 4.21 26.23
CA ALA A 39 18.63 4.58 24.86
C ALA A 39 18.33 6.07 24.68
N VAL A 40 19.32 6.85 24.23
CA VAL A 40 19.18 8.27 23.95
C VAL A 40 19.36 8.50 22.46
N LYS A 41 18.30 8.92 21.78
CA LYS A 41 18.36 9.35 20.39
C LYS A 41 18.67 10.82 20.31
N LEU A 42 19.74 11.18 19.61
CA LEU A 42 20.11 12.54 19.26
C LEU A 42 19.69 12.79 17.82
N VAL A 43 18.75 13.71 17.61
CA VAL A 43 18.20 14.00 16.28
C VAL A 43 19.23 14.71 15.42
N SER A 44 19.34 14.32 14.15
CA SER A 44 20.26 14.96 13.21
C SER A 44 19.89 16.44 12.97
N GLY A 45 20.90 17.27 12.74
CA GLY A 45 20.69 18.69 12.44
C GLY A 45 19.86 18.92 11.17
N GLU A 46 19.95 18.02 10.19
CA GLU A 46 19.18 18.07 8.95
C GLU A 46 17.68 17.88 9.19
N VAL A 47 17.31 16.91 10.03
CA VAL A 47 15.90 16.68 10.42
C VAL A 47 15.41 17.83 11.31
N ALA A 48 16.23 18.28 12.26
CA ALA A 48 15.89 19.38 13.16
C ALA A 48 15.67 20.73 12.43
N ALA A 49 16.34 20.93 11.29
CA ALA A 49 16.21 22.14 10.47
C ALA A 49 14.91 22.21 9.65
N GLN A 50 14.12 21.13 9.58
CA GLN A 50 12.89 21.13 8.78
C GLN A 50 11.86 22.13 9.35
N PRO A 51 11.13 22.86 8.49
CA PRO A 51 10.11 23.81 8.93
C PRO A 51 9.08 23.18 9.86
N GLY A 52 8.83 23.82 11.01
CA GLY A 52 7.88 23.36 12.02
C GLY A 52 8.27 22.08 12.75
N PHE A 53 9.52 21.60 12.61
CA PHE A 53 9.99 20.38 13.28
C PHE A 53 9.80 20.44 14.80
N GLU A 54 10.28 21.50 15.47
CA GLU A 54 10.20 21.62 16.93
C GLU A 54 8.77 21.44 17.46
N GLN A 55 7.79 22.10 16.82
CA GLN A 55 6.39 22.01 17.22
C GLN A 55 5.83 20.60 17.03
N ARG A 56 6.15 19.94 15.90
CA ARG A 56 5.77 18.54 15.66
C ARG A 56 6.43 17.61 16.65
N PHE A 57 7.75 17.72 16.83
CA PHE A 57 8.55 16.92 17.75
C PHE A 57 7.99 16.95 19.17
N ARG A 58 7.76 18.14 19.73
CA ARG A 58 7.18 18.27 21.09
C ARG A 58 5.78 17.69 21.18
N ARG A 59 4.93 17.91 20.18
CA ARG A 59 3.57 17.37 20.14
C ARG A 59 3.60 15.84 20.10
N GLU A 60 4.40 15.27 19.21
CA GLU A 60 4.41 13.84 18.91
C GLU A 60 5.09 13.05 20.00
N CYS A 61 6.26 13.48 20.49
CA CYS A 61 6.91 12.88 21.66
C CYS A 61 6.04 12.99 22.91
N GLY A 62 5.37 14.13 23.11
CA GLY A 62 4.44 14.32 24.23
C GLY A 62 3.19 13.45 24.15
N ILE A 63 2.73 13.05 22.95
CA ILE A 63 1.69 12.03 22.80
C ILE A 63 2.29 10.63 23.07
N ALA A 64 3.41 10.30 22.43
CA ALA A 64 4.08 9.00 22.56
C ALA A 64 4.38 8.64 24.04
N GLN A 65 4.91 9.59 24.82
CA GLN A 65 5.17 9.42 26.26
C GLN A 65 3.93 9.02 27.08
N ARG A 66 2.72 9.35 26.60
CA ARG A 66 1.45 9.06 27.29
C ARG A 66 0.74 7.81 26.77
N VAL A 67 1.16 7.25 25.64
CA VAL A 67 0.54 6.03 25.09
C VAL A 67 0.88 4.85 26.00
N ARG A 68 -0.17 4.22 26.56
CA ARG A 68 -0.03 3.06 27.45
C ARG A 68 -0.35 1.78 26.68
N GLU A 69 0.57 1.37 25.82
CA GLU A 69 0.49 0.09 25.12
C GLU A 69 1.87 -0.59 25.22
N PRO A 70 1.95 -1.86 25.65
CA PRO A 70 3.22 -2.53 25.91
C PRO A 70 4.23 -2.57 24.74
N HIS A 71 3.75 -2.59 23.50
CA HIS A 71 4.57 -2.67 22.29
C HIS A 71 4.93 -1.29 21.74
N VAL A 72 4.53 -0.19 22.39
CA VAL A 72 5.11 1.14 22.16
C VAL A 72 6.30 1.29 23.10
N ILE A 73 7.47 1.67 22.57
CA ILE A 73 8.64 1.88 23.42
C ILE A 73 8.37 2.97 24.46
N PRO A 74 8.62 2.70 25.76
CA PRO A 74 8.48 3.73 26.77
C PRO A 74 9.46 4.88 26.53
N VAL A 75 8.90 6.08 26.34
CA VAL A 75 9.64 7.34 26.32
C VAL A 75 9.67 7.88 27.74
N HIS A 76 10.86 8.14 28.27
CA HIS A 76 11.02 8.69 29.61
C HIS A 76 11.04 10.21 29.58
N ASP A 77 11.85 10.79 28.70
CA ASP A 77 12.05 12.23 28.57
C ASP A 77 12.34 12.60 27.11
N PHE A 78 12.10 13.84 26.75
CA PHE A 78 12.44 14.38 25.44
C PHE A 78 12.59 15.90 25.52
N GLY A 79 13.41 16.47 24.65
CA GLY A 79 13.58 17.91 24.66
C GLY A 79 14.67 18.37 23.73
N GLU A 80 15.22 19.52 24.06
CA GLU A 80 16.36 20.12 23.37
C GLU A 80 17.41 20.45 24.42
N MET A 81 18.65 20.12 24.11
CA MET A 81 19.79 20.42 24.96
C MET A 81 20.99 20.78 24.11
N ASP A 82 21.61 21.92 24.42
CA ASP A 82 22.73 22.48 23.66
C ASP A 82 22.45 22.56 22.14
N GLY A 83 21.21 22.92 21.77
CA GLY A 83 20.77 23.01 20.38
C GLY A 83 20.52 21.66 19.68
N VAL A 84 20.54 20.55 20.42
CA VAL A 84 20.31 19.19 19.89
C VAL A 84 19.03 18.63 20.50
N PHE A 85 18.07 18.27 19.64
CA PHE A 85 16.86 17.57 20.05
C PHE A 85 17.19 16.13 20.44
N PHE A 86 16.57 15.64 21.52
CA PHE A 86 16.82 14.30 22.03
C PHE A 86 15.55 13.62 22.54
N VAL A 87 15.59 12.29 22.55
CA VAL A 87 14.60 11.42 23.20
C VAL A 87 15.32 10.39 24.07
N ASP A 88 15.02 10.38 25.38
CA ASP A 88 15.36 9.31 26.32
C ASP A 88 14.23 8.27 26.31
N MET A 89 14.55 7.03 26.00
CA MET A 89 13.63 5.91 25.98
C MET A 89 14.24 4.65 26.58
N GLN A 90 13.39 3.65 26.82
CA GLN A 90 13.82 2.35 27.31
C GLN A 90 14.89 1.74 26.39
N LEU A 91 15.96 1.25 27.01
CA LEU A 91 16.95 0.43 26.30
C LEU A 91 16.38 -0.99 26.15
N VAL A 92 16.30 -1.46 24.90
CA VAL A 92 15.91 -2.84 24.59
C VAL A 92 17.17 -3.67 24.39
N GLU A 93 17.35 -4.69 25.22
CA GLU A 93 18.41 -5.68 25.03
C GLU A 93 17.95 -6.64 23.93
N GLY A 94 18.44 -6.45 22.70
CA GLY A 94 17.97 -7.15 21.51
C GLY A 94 18.43 -6.48 20.21
N GLY A 95 17.99 -7.04 19.08
CA GLY A 95 18.24 -6.48 17.74
C GLY A 95 16.96 -5.98 17.09
N SER A 96 17.08 -5.31 15.95
CA SER A 96 15.92 -4.92 15.15
C SER A 96 15.39 -6.11 14.35
N LEU A 97 14.14 -6.01 13.86
CA LEU A 97 13.59 -6.93 12.89
C LEU A 97 14.41 -6.92 11.59
N ALA A 98 15.02 -5.79 11.23
CA ALA A 98 15.96 -5.71 10.10
C ALA A 98 17.18 -6.62 10.32
N ASP A 99 17.73 -6.66 11.53
CA ASP A 99 18.85 -7.55 11.87
C ASP A 99 18.43 -9.02 11.77
N LEU A 100 17.24 -9.34 12.30
CA LEU A 100 16.69 -10.70 12.20
C LEU A 100 16.50 -11.14 10.74
N LEU A 101 15.96 -10.27 9.88
CA LEU A 101 15.77 -10.55 8.45
C LEU A 101 17.10 -10.68 7.71
N ARG A 102 18.12 -9.90 8.08
CA ARG A 102 19.47 -10.02 7.50
C ARG A 102 20.14 -11.33 7.89
N GLU A 103 19.97 -11.76 9.13
CA GLU A 103 20.60 -12.98 9.66
C GLU A 103 19.90 -14.25 9.21
N ARG A 104 18.56 -14.27 9.22
CA ARG A 104 17.76 -15.48 8.98
C ARG A 104 17.05 -15.49 7.63
N GLY A 105 17.01 -14.36 6.94
CA GLY A 105 16.18 -14.18 5.76
C GLY A 105 14.69 -14.15 6.14
N ALA A 106 13.87 -14.65 5.22
CA ALA A 106 12.43 -14.67 5.34
C ALA A 106 11.95 -15.50 6.56
N LEU A 107 10.93 -15.03 7.26
CA LEU A 107 10.36 -15.65 8.46
C LEU A 107 9.24 -16.64 8.14
N GLU A 108 9.02 -17.60 9.03
CA GLU A 108 7.86 -18.48 8.97
C GLU A 108 6.55 -17.69 9.14
N PRO A 109 5.46 -18.02 8.42
CA PRO A 109 4.23 -17.23 8.47
C PRO A 109 3.64 -17.01 9.87
N PRO A 110 3.61 -18.01 10.79
CA PRO A 110 3.19 -17.78 12.17
C PRO A 110 4.03 -16.73 12.90
N ARG A 111 5.34 -16.71 12.64
CA ARG A 111 6.27 -15.76 13.27
C ARG A 111 6.05 -14.35 12.73
N ALA A 112 5.92 -14.21 11.42
CA ALA A 112 5.63 -12.94 10.77
C ALA A 112 4.31 -12.34 11.27
N ALA A 113 3.23 -13.15 11.29
CA ALA A 113 1.93 -12.73 11.79
C ALA A 113 1.97 -12.31 13.27
N SER A 114 2.71 -13.04 14.11
CA SER A 114 2.87 -12.70 15.53
C SER A 114 3.58 -11.35 15.75
N ILE A 115 4.65 -11.07 15.01
CA ILE A 115 5.34 -9.77 15.09
C ILE A 115 4.43 -8.64 14.60
N VAL A 116 3.77 -8.85 13.45
CA VAL A 116 2.83 -7.87 12.88
C VAL A 116 1.66 -7.59 13.81
N ALA A 117 1.17 -8.58 14.55
CA ALA A 117 0.12 -8.38 15.55
C ALA A 117 0.56 -7.49 16.72
N GLN A 118 1.81 -7.62 17.17
CA GLN A 118 2.39 -6.76 18.22
C GLN A 118 2.55 -5.32 17.71
N VAL A 119 3.11 -5.14 16.51
CA VAL A 119 3.27 -3.82 15.87
C VAL A 119 1.90 -3.17 15.62
N ALA A 120 0.90 -3.94 15.19
CA ALA A 120 -0.45 -3.45 14.97
C ALA A 120 -1.10 -2.88 16.24
N ARG A 121 -0.88 -3.53 17.40
CA ARG A 121 -1.37 -3.02 18.68
C ARG A 121 -0.75 -1.67 19.05
N ALA A 122 0.56 -1.51 18.82
CA ALA A 122 1.25 -0.24 19.04
C ALA A 122 0.67 0.87 18.13
N LEU A 123 0.46 0.56 16.85
CA LEU A 123 -0.11 1.49 15.87
C LEU A 123 -1.54 1.91 16.23
N ASP A 124 -2.42 0.96 16.51
CA ASP A 124 -3.82 1.25 16.86
C ASP A 124 -3.91 2.12 18.13
N ALA A 125 -3.05 1.86 19.13
CA ALA A 125 -3.00 2.67 20.34
C ALA A 125 -2.49 4.10 20.08
N ALA A 126 -1.48 4.26 19.23
CA ALA A 126 -1.00 5.57 18.82
C ALA A 126 -2.07 6.33 18.00
N HIS A 127 -2.75 5.65 17.07
CA HIS A 127 -3.82 6.22 16.26
C HIS A 127 -4.98 6.69 17.14
N ALA A 128 -5.36 5.90 18.15
CA ALA A 128 -6.38 6.28 19.13
C ALA A 128 -5.98 7.54 19.94
N ALA A 129 -4.68 7.79 20.13
CA ALA A 129 -4.14 8.99 20.76
C ALA A 129 -3.92 10.16 19.79
N GLY A 130 -4.27 10.02 18.50
CA GLY A 130 -4.12 11.06 17.48
C GLY A 130 -2.68 11.23 16.96
N LEU A 131 -1.88 10.17 17.06
CA LEU A 131 -0.51 10.08 16.58
C LEU A 131 -0.39 9.04 15.47
N VAL A 132 0.14 9.44 14.32
CA VAL A 132 0.40 8.55 13.17
C VAL A 132 1.92 8.33 13.09
N HIS A 133 2.34 7.09 12.90
CA HIS A 133 3.75 6.71 13.00
C HIS A 133 4.59 7.18 11.80
N LEU A 134 4.10 6.99 10.58
CA LEU A 134 4.71 7.38 9.30
C LEU A 134 6.08 6.78 8.96
N GLY A 135 6.68 6.05 9.89
CA GLY A 135 7.97 5.37 9.70
C GLY A 135 7.93 3.86 9.92
N VAL A 136 6.84 3.14 9.68
CA VAL A 136 6.82 1.68 9.95
C VAL A 136 7.75 0.96 8.97
N ARG A 137 8.80 0.33 9.50
CA ARG A 137 9.82 -0.45 8.77
C ARG A 137 10.60 -1.38 9.72
N PRO A 138 11.30 -2.41 9.23
CA PRO A 138 11.97 -3.39 10.09
C PRO A 138 12.97 -2.80 11.10
N GLU A 139 13.65 -1.70 10.76
CA GLU A 139 14.62 -1.03 11.63
C GLU A 139 13.96 -0.42 12.88
N HIS A 140 12.68 -0.07 12.80
CA HIS A 140 11.93 0.53 13.91
C HIS A 140 11.14 -0.50 14.72
N VAL A 141 11.33 -1.80 14.48
CA VAL A 141 10.74 -2.87 15.27
C VAL A 141 11.85 -3.58 16.03
N LEU A 142 12.00 -3.28 17.32
CA LEU A 142 13.00 -3.90 18.19
C LEU A 142 12.45 -5.20 18.77
N LEU A 143 13.26 -6.25 18.76
CA LEU A 143 12.89 -7.57 19.23
C LEU A 143 13.71 -7.96 20.45
N THR A 144 13.03 -8.36 21.52
CA THR A 144 13.66 -8.95 22.68
C THR A 144 13.94 -10.45 22.47
N PRO A 145 14.82 -11.06 23.29
CA PRO A 145 15.09 -12.50 23.25
C PRO A 145 13.84 -13.37 23.48
N ASP A 146 12.88 -12.89 24.28
CA ASP A 146 11.60 -13.55 24.57
C ASP A 146 10.53 -13.26 23.52
N HIS A 147 10.92 -12.75 22.35
CA HIS A 147 10.06 -12.56 21.18
C HIS A 147 9.02 -11.45 21.30
N PHE A 148 9.21 -10.57 22.26
CA PHE A 148 8.43 -9.35 22.41
C PHE A 148 8.93 -8.28 21.43
N ALA A 149 8.01 -7.54 20.83
CA ALA A 149 8.31 -6.49 19.87
C ALA A 149 7.96 -5.10 20.43
N TYR A 150 8.91 -4.17 20.32
CA TYR A 150 8.69 -2.75 20.54
C TYR A 150 8.72 -2.01 19.20
N LEU A 151 7.73 -1.15 18.98
CA LEU A 151 7.72 -0.16 17.91
C LEU A 151 8.33 1.14 18.45
N VAL A 152 9.32 1.68 17.73
CA VAL A 152 10.09 2.88 18.11
C VAL A 152 9.98 3.99 17.06
N ASP A 153 10.50 5.17 17.36
CA ASP A 153 10.64 6.30 16.40
C ASP A 153 9.34 6.95 15.91
N PHE A 154 8.36 7.07 16.80
CA PHE A 154 7.20 7.93 16.57
C PHE A 154 7.62 9.39 16.39
N GLY A 155 7.25 9.99 15.25
CA GLY A 155 7.34 11.43 15.03
C GLY A 155 8.71 12.01 14.70
N ILE A 156 9.71 11.15 14.47
CA ILE A 156 11.08 11.55 14.10
C ILE A 156 11.47 10.89 12.76
N ALA A 157 10.56 10.12 12.16
CA ALA A 157 10.86 9.25 11.04
C ALA A 157 11.18 10.00 9.74
N ASP A 158 12.32 9.66 9.16
CA ASP A 158 12.65 9.97 7.77
C ASP A 158 11.86 9.06 6.82
N ALA A 159 11.53 9.63 5.67
CA ALA A 159 10.59 9.11 4.71
C ALA A 159 11.26 8.08 3.78
N SER A 160 11.60 6.90 4.33
CA SER A 160 12.04 5.78 3.49
C SER A 160 10.99 5.49 2.43
N ARG A 161 11.38 5.63 1.16
CA ARG A 161 10.51 5.41 0.02
C ARG A 161 10.08 3.95 -0.14
N VAL A 162 10.82 3.00 0.45
CA VAL A 162 10.60 1.54 0.33
C VAL A 162 9.31 1.05 1.01
N TYR A 163 8.86 1.74 2.06
CA TYR A 163 7.64 1.38 2.80
C TYR A 163 6.58 2.48 2.68
N MET A 164 6.79 3.43 1.77
CA MET A 164 6.01 4.66 1.73
C MET A 164 4.66 4.44 1.05
N ALA A 165 3.60 4.88 1.72
CA ALA A 165 2.27 4.85 1.13
C ALA A 165 2.12 5.87 -0.03
N PRO A 166 1.32 5.57 -1.06
CA PRO A 166 1.14 6.41 -2.25
C PRO A 166 0.76 7.87 -1.95
N GLU A 167 -0.08 8.09 -0.94
CA GLU A 167 -0.56 9.43 -0.57
C GLU A 167 0.54 10.38 -0.12
N ARG A 168 1.70 9.85 0.32
CA ARG A 168 2.86 10.65 0.74
C ARG A 168 3.63 11.25 -0.43
N PHE A 169 3.49 10.71 -1.64
CA PHE A 169 4.06 11.27 -2.86
C PHE A 169 3.14 12.29 -3.54
N THR A 170 1.83 12.24 -3.26
CA THR A 170 0.82 13.01 -4.00
C THR A 170 0.22 14.15 -3.18
N THR A 171 -0.63 13.79 -2.22
CA THR A 171 -1.50 14.74 -1.52
C THR A 171 -0.91 15.22 -0.21
N GLY A 172 0.06 14.48 0.35
CA GLY A 172 0.59 14.68 1.70
C GLY A 172 -0.44 14.42 2.82
N ARG A 173 -1.68 14.03 2.49
CA ARG A 173 -2.72 13.73 3.47
C ARG A 173 -2.47 12.36 4.07
N VAL A 174 -1.80 12.35 5.21
CA VAL A 174 -1.50 11.14 5.99
C VAL A 174 -2.61 10.82 7.00
N GLY A 175 -2.64 9.58 7.49
CA GLY A 175 -3.52 9.15 8.57
C GLY A 175 -3.27 7.69 8.95
N PRO A 176 -4.11 7.08 9.80
CA PRO A 176 -3.96 5.67 10.23
C PRO A 176 -3.74 4.68 9.09
N GLN A 177 -4.47 4.86 7.98
CA GLN A 177 -4.36 3.98 6.81
C GLN A 177 -3.00 4.08 6.10
N THR A 178 -2.25 5.15 6.31
CA THR A 178 -0.87 5.31 5.82
C THR A 178 0.05 4.30 6.51
N ASP A 179 -0.09 4.14 7.83
CA ASP A 179 0.70 3.15 8.58
C ASP A 179 0.26 1.72 8.28
N VAL A 180 -1.03 1.48 8.02
CA VAL A 180 -1.55 0.16 7.56
C VAL A 180 -0.85 -0.30 6.28
N TYR A 181 -0.62 0.62 5.34
CA TYR A 181 0.12 0.31 4.11
C TYR A 181 1.56 -0.08 4.41
N SER A 182 2.26 0.71 5.22
CA SER A 182 3.64 0.42 5.60
C SER A 182 3.76 -0.89 6.40
N LEU A 183 2.78 -1.21 7.26
CA LEU A 183 2.69 -2.48 7.96
C LEU A 183 2.48 -3.67 6.99
N ALA A 184 1.69 -3.49 5.93
CA ALA A 184 1.54 -4.50 4.89
C ALA A 184 2.86 -4.74 4.14
N CYS A 185 3.61 -3.68 3.81
CA CYS A 185 4.95 -3.79 3.24
C CYS A 185 5.89 -4.57 4.17
N LEU A 186 5.87 -4.25 5.48
CA LEU A 186 6.66 -4.95 6.49
C LEU A 186 6.26 -6.43 6.61
N LEU A 187 4.96 -6.76 6.58
CA LEU A 187 4.49 -8.14 6.57
C LEU A 187 4.99 -8.88 5.32
N TYR A 188 4.91 -8.26 4.14
CA TYR A 188 5.42 -8.85 2.91
C TYR A 188 6.89 -9.20 3.04
N GLU A 189 7.72 -8.27 3.52
CA GLU A 189 9.15 -8.52 3.70
C GLU A 189 9.44 -9.56 4.77
N CYS A 190 8.67 -9.59 5.86
CA CYS A 190 8.79 -10.68 6.84
C CYS A 190 8.55 -12.03 6.19
N LEU A 191 7.60 -12.13 5.26
CA LEU A 191 7.24 -13.38 4.60
C LEU A 191 8.21 -13.77 3.48
N THR A 192 8.77 -12.81 2.74
CA THR A 192 9.57 -13.08 1.54
C THR A 192 11.07 -12.85 1.73
N GLY A 193 11.45 -12.12 2.78
CA GLY A 193 12.82 -11.68 3.08
C GLY A 193 13.28 -10.50 2.24
N GLN A 194 12.42 -9.90 1.41
CA GLN A 194 12.72 -8.74 0.57
C GLN A 194 11.55 -7.75 0.59
N PRO A 195 11.79 -6.44 0.49
CA PRO A 195 10.72 -5.45 0.44
C PRO A 195 9.82 -5.67 -0.79
N PRO A 196 8.58 -5.13 -0.79
CA PRO A 196 7.63 -5.36 -1.88
C PRO A 196 8.09 -4.77 -3.21
N PHE A 197 8.82 -3.65 -3.16
CA PHE A 197 9.41 -3.01 -4.32
C PHE A 197 10.85 -2.61 -4.02
N GLU A 198 11.69 -2.69 -5.04
CA GLU A 198 13.08 -2.27 -5.04
C GLU A 198 13.31 -1.35 -6.22
N GLY A 199 14.31 -0.48 -6.11
CA GLY A 199 14.67 0.48 -7.14
C GLY A 199 15.19 1.77 -6.55
N ASP A 200 15.51 2.71 -7.43
CA ASP A 200 15.82 4.07 -7.01
C ASP A 200 14.57 4.82 -6.49
N ALA A 201 14.77 6.09 -6.11
CA ALA A 201 13.70 6.90 -5.55
C ALA A 201 12.49 7.09 -6.49
N GLU A 202 12.72 7.23 -7.80
CA GLU A 202 11.68 7.45 -8.80
C GLU A 202 10.96 6.13 -9.12
N GLU A 203 11.72 5.04 -9.22
CA GLU A 203 11.19 3.70 -9.43
C GLU A 203 10.30 3.26 -8.25
N LEU A 204 10.72 3.50 -7.01
CA LEU A 204 9.94 3.20 -5.81
C LEU A 204 8.66 4.04 -5.74
N GLU A 205 8.76 5.34 -6.04
CA GLU A 205 7.59 6.22 -6.10
C GLU A 205 6.59 5.70 -7.14
N ARG A 206 7.05 5.44 -8.37
CA ARG A 206 6.20 4.88 -9.42
C ARG A 206 5.61 3.54 -9.01
N ALA A 207 6.39 2.64 -8.41
CA ALA A 207 5.93 1.31 -8.01
C ALA A 207 4.85 1.39 -6.92
N HIS A 208 5.09 2.19 -5.88
CA HIS A 208 4.07 2.42 -4.86
C HIS A 208 2.85 3.14 -5.42
N MET A 209 2.98 4.00 -6.43
CA MET A 209 1.84 4.68 -7.04
C MET A 209 0.97 3.79 -7.92
N VAL A 210 1.57 2.99 -8.81
CA VAL A 210 0.83 2.31 -9.89
C VAL A 210 1.03 0.79 -9.98
N SER A 211 2.11 0.24 -9.45
CA SER A 211 2.34 -1.21 -9.53
C SER A 211 1.38 -1.98 -8.62
N PRO A 212 0.84 -3.13 -9.05
CA PRO A 212 0.02 -3.97 -8.18
C PRO A 212 0.82 -4.45 -6.97
N ALA A 213 0.13 -4.73 -5.87
CA ALA A 213 0.76 -5.34 -4.70
C ALA A 213 1.35 -6.72 -5.10
N PRO A 214 2.61 -7.01 -4.73
CA PRO A 214 3.23 -8.28 -5.04
C PRO A 214 2.56 -9.41 -4.24
N ARG A 215 2.59 -10.62 -4.80
CA ARG A 215 1.97 -11.80 -4.21
C ARG A 215 3.03 -12.63 -3.48
N PRO A 216 3.03 -12.72 -2.14
CA PRO A 216 4.04 -13.49 -1.43
C PRO A 216 3.99 -14.98 -1.77
N SER A 217 2.83 -15.54 -2.12
CA SER A 217 2.68 -16.98 -2.45
C SER A 217 3.44 -17.43 -3.72
N ILE A 218 3.69 -16.51 -4.66
CA ILE A 218 4.50 -16.80 -5.85
C ILE A 218 5.99 -16.55 -5.61
N MET A 219 6.32 -15.70 -4.63
CA MET A 219 7.70 -15.33 -4.31
C MET A 219 8.40 -16.42 -3.49
N ARG A 220 7.69 -17.02 -2.53
CA ARG A 220 8.24 -18.08 -1.68
C ARG A 220 7.23 -19.20 -1.48
N ARG A 221 7.68 -20.44 -1.69
CA ARG A 221 6.91 -21.65 -1.34
C ARG A 221 6.65 -21.70 0.17
N GLY A 222 5.55 -22.31 0.57
CA GLY A 222 5.15 -22.42 1.98
C GLY A 222 4.32 -21.24 2.50
N ILE A 223 4.05 -20.23 1.66
CA ILE A 223 3.12 -19.15 1.98
C ILE A 223 1.75 -19.44 1.36
N GLY A 224 0.71 -19.49 2.18
CA GLY A 224 -0.67 -19.69 1.74
C GLY A 224 -1.18 -18.53 0.89
N ARG A 225 -2.09 -18.81 -0.04
CA ARG A 225 -2.68 -17.78 -0.92
C ARG A 225 -3.48 -16.72 -0.17
N ALA A 226 -3.99 -17.02 1.02
CA ALA A 226 -4.66 -16.07 1.88
C ALA A 226 -3.78 -14.83 2.19
N PHE A 227 -2.45 -15.00 2.28
CA PHE A 227 -1.54 -13.87 2.45
C PHE A 227 -1.51 -12.94 1.23
N ASP A 228 -1.79 -13.42 0.02
CA ASP A 228 -1.86 -12.55 -1.16
C ASP A 228 -2.99 -11.53 -1.00
N ASP A 229 -4.14 -11.95 -0.47
CA ASP A 229 -5.29 -11.06 -0.26
C ASP A 229 -5.01 -10.06 0.87
N VAL A 230 -4.36 -10.49 1.96
CA VAL A 230 -3.93 -9.61 3.05
C VAL A 230 -2.97 -8.53 2.53
N ILE A 231 -1.96 -8.91 1.75
CA ILE A 231 -1.01 -7.95 1.16
C ILE A 231 -1.72 -7.05 0.14
N ALA A 232 -2.60 -7.59 -0.69
CA ALA A 232 -3.34 -6.81 -1.68
C ALA A 232 -4.25 -5.75 -1.05
N TRP A 233 -4.98 -6.10 0.01
CA TRP A 233 -5.83 -5.14 0.73
C TRP A 233 -4.99 -4.14 1.53
N GLY A 234 -3.98 -4.59 2.28
CA GLY A 234 -3.10 -3.70 3.03
C GLY A 234 -2.37 -2.70 2.14
N MET A 235 -1.91 -3.13 0.97
CA MET A 235 -1.20 -2.30 -0.01
C MET A 235 -2.12 -1.68 -1.08
N ALA A 236 -3.44 -1.61 -0.85
CA ALA A 236 -4.35 -0.97 -1.78
C ALA A 236 -3.97 0.50 -1.99
N LYS A 237 -3.98 0.97 -3.25
CA LYS A 237 -3.53 2.34 -3.58
C LYS A 237 -4.44 3.40 -2.96
N ARG A 238 -5.76 3.16 -3.02
CA ARG A 238 -6.77 3.97 -2.34
C ARG A 238 -6.77 3.65 -0.84
N ARG A 239 -6.59 4.67 0.00
CA ARG A 239 -6.58 4.55 1.48
C ARG A 239 -7.83 3.86 2.02
N THR A 240 -9.01 4.15 1.45
CA THR A 240 -10.31 3.61 1.88
C THR A 240 -10.52 2.15 1.49
N ALA A 241 -9.72 1.61 0.57
CA ALA A 241 -9.75 0.21 0.17
C ALA A 241 -8.81 -0.66 1.02
N ARG A 242 -8.05 -0.07 1.95
CA ARG A 242 -7.21 -0.78 2.91
C ARG A 242 -8.04 -1.24 4.10
N PHE A 243 -7.44 -2.06 4.95
CA PHE A 243 -7.98 -2.36 6.28
C PHE A 243 -8.26 -1.08 7.06
N ALA A 244 -9.32 -1.08 7.86
CA ALA A 244 -9.74 0.10 8.62
C ALA A 244 -8.77 0.44 9.76
N SER A 245 -8.04 -0.56 10.26
CA SER A 245 -7.06 -0.46 11.35
C SER A 245 -5.87 -1.41 11.13
N ALA A 246 -4.78 -1.18 11.86
CA ALA A 246 -3.63 -2.09 11.83
C ALA A 246 -4.00 -3.45 12.46
N GLY A 247 -4.83 -3.45 13.51
CA GLY A 247 -5.34 -4.66 14.14
C GLY A 247 -6.18 -5.53 13.21
N GLU A 248 -6.96 -4.93 12.31
CA GLU A 248 -7.73 -5.70 11.32
C GLU A 248 -6.81 -6.40 10.30
N LEU A 249 -5.75 -5.73 9.84
CA LEU A 249 -4.71 -6.35 9.01
C LEU A 249 -4.04 -7.52 9.76
N ALA A 250 -3.64 -7.31 11.02
CA ALA A 250 -2.99 -8.34 11.82
C ALA A 250 -3.89 -9.55 12.09
N ARG A 251 -5.19 -9.33 12.31
CA ARG A 251 -6.18 -10.40 12.44
C ARG A 251 -6.26 -11.21 11.14
N ALA A 252 -6.38 -10.56 10.00
CA ALA A 252 -6.41 -11.22 8.70
C ALA A 252 -5.11 -12.02 8.42
N ALA A 253 -3.95 -11.48 8.80
CA ALA A 253 -2.68 -12.20 8.71
C ALA A 253 -2.65 -13.45 9.62
N SER A 254 -3.22 -13.37 10.82
CA SER A 254 -3.30 -14.50 11.75
C SER A 254 -4.28 -15.59 11.28
N GLU A 255 -5.40 -15.19 10.65
CA GLU A 255 -6.35 -16.10 10.01
C GLU A 255 -5.71 -16.81 8.81
N ALA A 256 -4.94 -16.08 7.99
CA ALA A 256 -4.19 -16.64 6.87
C ALA A 256 -3.15 -17.68 7.30
N VAL A 257 -2.60 -17.60 8.52
CA VAL A 257 -1.78 -18.68 9.08
C VAL A 257 -2.62 -19.92 9.32
N SER A 258 -3.80 -19.77 9.92
CA SER A 258 -4.67 -20.89 10.32
C SER A 258 -5.19 -21.67 9.11
N GLU A 259 -5.47 -21.02 7.98
CA GLU A 259 -5.89 -21.69 6.74
C GLU A 259 -4.79 -22.56 6.12
N VAL A 260 -3.51 -22.26 6.35
CA VAL A 260 -2.39 -23.13 5.95
C VAL A 260 -2.38 -24.43 6.77
N TYR A 261 -2.98 -24.40 7.96
CA TYR A 261 -3.04 -25.51 8.92
C TYR A 261 -4.40 -26.19 8.99
N GLU A 262 -5.38 -25.85 8.15
CA GLU A 262 -6.57 -26.70 7.98
C GLU A 262 -6.05 -28.11 7.63
N PRO A 263 -6.18 -29.11 8.52
CA PRO A 263 -5.81 -30.46 8.16
C PRO A 263 -6.71 -30.80 7.00
N VAL A 264 -6.14 -31.13 5.85
CA VAL A 264 -6.88 -31.83 4.81
C VAL A 264 -7.58 -32.95 5.55
N ALA A 265 -8.91 -32.86 5.68
CA ALA A 265 -9.69 -33.90 6.29
C ALA A 265 -9.43 -35.11 5.40
N VAL A 266 -8.51 -35.96 5.83
CA VAL A 266 -8.39 -37.30 5.30
C VAL A 266 -9.70 -37.90 5.73
N ALA A 267 -10.67 -37.89 4.84
CA ALA A 267 -11.88 -38.65 5.01
C ALA A 267 -11.40 -40.05 5.39
N ALA A 268 -11.67 -40.46 6.63
CA ALA A 268 -11.41 -41.80 7.12
C ALA A 268 -12.40 -42.74 6.44
N GLY A 269 -12.29 -42.85 5.12
CA GLY A 269 -12.74 -44.01 4.36
C GLY A 269 -11.57 -44.98 4.32
N PRO A 270 -11.80 -46.29 4.46
CA PRO A 270 -10.72 -47.26 4.30
C PRO A 270 -10.07 -47.05 2.93
N LEU A 271 -8.75 -46.84 2.94
CA LEU A 271 -7.93 -46.88 1.74
C LEU A 271 -8.05 -48.28 1.15
N GLY A 272 -9.02 -48.46 0.26
CA GLY A 272 -9.08 -49.62 -0.62
C GLY A 272 -7.92 -49.54 -1.57
N THR A 273 -6.80 -50.17 -1.23
CA THR A 273 -5.78 -50.53 -2.20
C THR A 273 -6.47 -51.41 -3.24
N ARG A 274 -6.75 -50.85 -4.42
CA ARG A 274 -7.04 -51.68 -5.58
C ARG A 274 -5.81 -52.57 -5.79
N PRO A 275 -5.93 -53.90 -5.72
CA PRO A 275 -4.83 -54.77 -6.11
C PRO A 275 -4.52 -54.48 -7.57
N PHE A 276 -3.26 -54.26 -7.88
CA PHE A 276 -2.79 -54.25 -9.26
C PHE A 276 -2.97 -55.67 -9.80
N GLU A 277 -3.96 -55.89 -10.67
CA GLU A 277 -4.15 -57.16 -11.33
C GLU A 277 -3.05 -57.32 -12.39
N ALA A 278 -1.93 -57.91 -11.97
CA ALA A 278 -0.82 -58.24 -12.84
C ALA A 278 -1.10 -59.56 -13.57
N VAL A 279 -1.95 -59.53 -14.59
CA VAL A 279 -2.00 -60.57 -15.63
C VAL A 279 -2.36 -59.90 -16.97
N TYR A 280 -1.35 -59.55 -17.76
CA TYR A 280 -1.55 -59.44 -19.21
C TYR A 280 -1.19 -60.80 -19.83
N PRO A 281 -2.13 -61.51 -20.47
CA PRO A 281 -1.77 -62.62 -21.33
C PRO A 281 -1.03 -62.04 -22.55
N ASN A 282 0.27 -62.34 -22.67
CA ASN A 282 1.05 -62.05 -23.87
C ASN A 282 0.68 -63.09 -24.94
N PRO A 283 0.05 -62.73 -26.07
CA PRO A 283 -0.12 -63.64 -27.18
C PRO A 283 1.19 -63.69 -27.98
N ASP A 284 1.80 -64.86 -28.01
CA ASP A 284 2.77 -65.42 -28.96
C ASP A 284 3.64 -64.45 -29.81
N ASP A 285 4.95 -64.46 -29.53
CA ASP A 285 6.07 -64.33 -30.48
C ASP A 285 6.03 -63.23 -31.57
N ILE A 286 5.79 -61.97 -31.19
CA ILE A 286 5.96 -60.82 -32.13
C ILE A 286 7.08 -59.83 -31.77
N GLY A 287 7.88 -60.08 -30.72
CA GLY A 287 9.12 -59.31 -30.48
C GLY A 287 8.95 -57.79 -30.40
N PHE A 288 7.80 -57.28 -29.97
CA PHE A 288 7.48 -55.85 -29.95
C PHE A 288 7.40 -55.33 -28.51
N SER A 289 8.33 -54.46 -28.10
CA SER A 289 8.25 -53.69 -26.86
C SER A 289 7.59 -52.33 -27.16
N PRO A 290 6.55 -51.89 -26.42
CA PRO A 290 5.83 -50.64 -26.72
C PRO A 290 6.55 -49.36 -26.25
N TYR A 291 7.80 -49.45 -25.76
CA TYR A 291 8.56 -48.28 -25.33
C TYR A 291 9.87 -48.13 -26.13
N PRO A 292 10.05 -47.05 -26.92
CA PRO A 292 11.38 -46.67 -27.37
C PRO A 292 12.22 -46.17 -26.19
N ALA A 293 13.52 -46.48 -26.20
CA ALA A 293 14.46 -45.99 -25.19
C ALA A 293 14.58 -44.45 -25.26
N ALA A 294 14.55 -43.78 -24.11
CA ALA A 294 14.71 -42.34 -24.02
C ALA A 294 16.15 -41.92 -24.43
N GLU A 295 16.28 -41.04 -25.41
CA GLU A 295 17.56 -40.42 -25.77
C GLU A 295 17.98 -39.37 -24.73
N VAL A 296 19.25 -39.43 -24.33
CA VAL A 296 19.89 -38.48 -23.42
C VAL A 296 20.28 -37.22 -24.20
N PRO A 297 19.89 -35.99 -23.79
CA PRO A 297 20.27 -34.78 -24.50
C PRO A 297 21.79 -34.51 -24.38
N SER A 298 22.44 -34.32 -25.51
CA SER A 298 23.86 -34.02 -25.63
C SER A 298 24.17 -32.55 -25.34
N ARG A 299 25.25 -32.34 -24.57
CA ARG A 299 25.79 -31.04 -24.14
C ARG A 299 26.47 -30.33 -25.33
N PRO A 300 26.25 -29.03 -25.60
CA PRO A 300 26.95 -28.35 -26.69
C PRO A 300 28.44 -28.12 -26.35
N PRO A 301 29.34 -28.21 -27.35
CA PRO A 301 30.78 -28.10 -27.13
C PRO A 301 31.25 -26.66 -26.92
N HIS A 302 32.24 -26.50 -26.02
CA HIS A 302 33.00 -25.28 -25.80
C HIS A 302 33.83 -24.90 -27.03
N ARG A 303 33.84 -23.62 -27.42
CA ARG A 303 34.81 -23.04 -28.37
C ARG A 303 35.85 -22.19 -27.62
N PRO A 304 37.16 -22.33 -27.90
CA PRO A 304 38.19 -21.52 -27.25
C PRO A 304 38.56 -20.25 -28.06
N TRP A 305 38.82 -19.19 -27.30
CA TRP A 305 39.91 -18.19 -27.37
C TRP A 305 40.26 -17.47 -28.70
N GLY A 306 40.11 -16.14 -28.68
CA GLY A 306 41.13 -15.19 -29.18
C GLY A 306 40.94 -14.55 -30.55
N GLY A 307 40.71 -13.23 -30.57
CA GLY A 307 40.81 -12.41 -31.80
C GLY A 307 40.34 -10.97 -31.61
N ARG A 308 41.28 -10.03 -31.71
CA ARG A 308 41.17 -8.58 -31.45
C ARG A 308 40.18 -7.81 -32.37
N VAL A 309 39.51 -6.82 -31.76
CA VAL A 309 38.98 -5.48 -32.16
C VAL A 309 39.16 -5.01 -33.64
N PRO A 310 38.25 -4.16 -34.19
CA PRO A 310 38.33 -2.71 -33.92
C PRO A 310 36.98 -1.98 -33.66
N LEU A 311 37.13 -0.94 -32.86
CA LEU A 311 36.26 0.21 -32.61
C LEU A 311 35.99 0.98 -33.92
N ALA A 312 34.77 1.46 -34.17
CA ALA A 312 34.44 2.84 -34.59
C ALA A 312 33.05 2.97 -35.26
N LEU A 313 32.43 4.14 -35.03
CA LEU A 313 31.34 4.80 -35.78
C LEU A 313 29.89 4.36 -35.49
N THR A 314 29.20 5.14 -34.64
CA THR A 314 28.08 6.01 -35.08
C THR A 314 27.70 7.00 -33.97
N GLY A 315 28.47 8.09 -33.87
CA GLY A 315 28.21 9.24 -32.99
C GLY A 315 27.54 10.43 -33.70
N ALA A 316 26.72 10.20 -34.72
CA ALA A 316 26.18 11.28 -35.57
C ALA A 316 24.64 11.41 -35.58
N ALA A 317 23.90 10.66 -34.74
CA ALA A 317 22.44 10.74 -34.68
C ALA A 317 21.90 11.56 -33.48
N ILE A 318 22.73 11.85 -32.47
CA ILE A 318 22.28 12.51 -31.22
C ILE A 318 22.44 14.05 -31.29
N ALA A 319 23.27 14.58 -32.20
CA ALA A 319 23.52 16.02 -32.30
C ALA A 319 22.45 16.83 -33.06
N LEU A 320 21.59 16.19 -33.87
CA LEU A 320 20.55 16.89 -34.65
C LEU A 320 19.23 17.09 -33.89
N VAL A 321 18.99 16.35 -32.80
CA VAL A 321 17.76 16.51 -31.98
C VAL A 321 17.90 17.66 -30.98
N ILE A 322 19.12 17.96 -30.52
CA ILE A 322 19.40 19.03 -29.55
C ILE A 322 19.35 20.43 -30.20
N ALA A 323 19.68 20.54 -31.49
CA ALA A 323 19.64 21.82 -32.22
C ALA A 323 18.21 22.31 -32.55
N GLY A 324 17.22 21.41 -32.60
CA GLY A 324 15.83 21.77 -32.89
C GLY A 324 15.06 22.34 -31.69
N PHE A 325 15.47 22.01 -30.46
CA PHE A 325 14.75 22.41 -29.25
C PHE A 325 15.13 23.82 -28.75
N VAL A 326 16.29 24.33 -29.15
CA VAL A 326 16.78 25.66 -28.74
C VAL A 326 16.15 26.81 -29.54
N VAL A 327 15.60 26.54 -30.73
CA VAL A 327 14.92 27.57 -31.55
C VAL A 327 13.44 27.74 -31.18
N ALA A 328 12.81 26.77 -30.50
CA ALA A 328 11.40 26.84 -30.12
C ALA A 328 11.13 27.60 -28.81
N LEU A 329 12.16 27.93 -28.02
CA LEU A 329 12.03 28.57 -26.71
C LEU A 329 12.25 30.10 -26.71
N VAL A 330 12.43 30.74 -27.88
CA VAL A 330 12.73 32.18 -28.00
C VAL A 330 11.62 32.96 -28.74
N SER A 331 10.37 32.48 -28.75
CA SER A 331 9.27 33.23 -29.41
C SER A 331 7.96 33.28 -28.63
N ALA A 332 8.02 33.29 -27.29
CA ALA A 332 6.82 33.53 -26.48
C ALA A 332 7.11 34.32 -25.19
N PHE A 333 7.92 35.39 -25.28
CA PHE A 333 7.92 36.45 -24.28
C PHE A 333 8.19 37.81 -24.96
N VAL A 334 7.11 38.52 -25.29
CA VAL A 334 7.07 39.99 -25.38
C VAL A 334 5.72 40.45 -24.84
N ASP A 335 5.78 41.02 -23.64
CA ASP A 335 4.95 42.05 -22.96
C ASP A 335 3.45 42.18 -23.21
N HIS A 336 2.69 42.36 -22.12
CA HIS A 336 2.15 43.67 -21.68
C HIS A 336 1.42 43.57 -20.31
N GLY A 337 1.73 44.46 -19.36
CA GLY A 337 0.75 44.99 -18.39
C GLY A 337 1.03 44.79 -16.90
N ALA A 338 1.09 45.90 -16.18
CA ALA A 338 1.41 46.09 -14.75
C ALA A 338 0.38 45.52 -13.73
N PRO A 339 0.73 45.41 -12.42
CA PRO A 339 -0.09 44.75 -11.40
C PRO A 339 -1.01 45.72 -10.64
N PRO A 340 -2.15 45.26 -10.07
CA PRO A 340 -2.81 45.99 -9.01
C PRO A 340 -2.56 45.39 -7.62
N GLU A 341 -2.71 46.28 -6.66
CA GLU A 341 -2.42 46.19 -5.23
C GLU A 341 -3.23 45.15 -4.46
N ALA A 342 -2.64 44.80 -3.31
CA ALA A 342 -3.26 44.05 -2.23
C ALA A 342 -4.57 44.72 -1.74
N SER A 343 -5.57 43.88 -1.46
CA SER A 343 -6.66 44.22 -0.55
C SER A 343 -6.94 43.03 0.34
N ASP A 344 -6.59 43.21 1.61
CA ASP A 344 -7.13 42.49 2.75
C ASP A 344 -8.67 42.56 2.72
N ARG A 345 -9.34 41.41 2.66
CA ARG A 345 -10.69 41.23 3.20
C ARG A 345 -10.99 39.76 3.44
N SER A 346 -11.02 39.42 4.73
CA SER A 346 -11.60 38.18 5.27
C SER A 346 -13.12 38.15 5.05
N PRO A 347 -13.73 37.06 4.56
CA PRO A 347 -15.17 36.89 4.62
C PRO A 347 -15.58 36.05 5.84
N ALA A 348 -16.53 36.59 6.61
CA ALA A 348 -17.29 35.89 7.65
C ALA A 348 -18.23 34.82 7.04
N PRO A 349 -18.70 33.82 7.82
CA PRO A 349 -19.45 32.69 7.27
C PRO A 349 -20.93 33.07 7.06
N SER A 350 -21.42 32.86 5.83
CA SER A 350 -22.85 32.90 5.51
C SER A 350 -23.44 31.50 5.62
N SER A 351 -24.37 31.30 6.56
CA SER A 351 -25.15 30.08 6.71
C SER A 351 -26.31 30.04 5.70
N THR A 352 -26.20 29.20 4.68
CA THR A 352 -27.33 28.78 3.84
C THR A 352 -27.75 27.37 4.28
N PRO A 353 -29.06 27.08 4.48
CA PRO A 353 -29.50 25.72 4.80
C PRO A 353 -29.19 24.76 3.64
N PRO A 354 -28.78 23.51 3.90
CA PRO A 354 -28.40 22.58 2.83
C PRO A 354 -29.62 22.23 1.96
N PRO A 355 -29.43 22.05 0.64
CA PRO A 355 -30.50 21.62 -0.26
C PRO A 355 -30.97 20.22 0.12
N LYS A 356 -32.29 20.00 0.06
CA LYS A 356 -32.92 18.70 0.31
C LYS A 356 -32.33 17.67 -0.66
N THR A 357 -31.49 16.78 -0.15
CA THR A 357 -30.95 15.68 -0.94
C THR A 357 -32.09 14.73 -1.33
N PRO A 358 -32.20 14.29 -2.60
CA PRO A 358 -33.22 13.34 -3.04
C PRO A 358 -33.20 12.07 -2.16
N THR A 359 -34.34 11.42 -1.96
CA THR A 359 -34.37 10.16 -1.19
C THR A 359 -34.46 8.99 -2.16
N LEU A 360 -33.61 7.97 -1.97
CA LEU A 360 -33.66 6.75 -2.78
C LEU A 360 -34.91 5.92 -2.43
N SER A 361 -35.54 5.32 -3.44
CA SER A 361 -36.69 4.41 -3.28
C SER A 361 -36.39 3.13 -2.49
N ALA A 362 -35.11 2.74 -2.40
CA ALA A 362 -34.65 1.63 -1.59
C ALA A 362 -33.24 1.90 -1.05
N PRO A 363 -32.86 1.35 0.12
CA PRO A 363 -31.51 1.51 0.66
C PRO A 363 -30.50 0.73 -0.19
N VAL A 364 -29.50 1.45 -0.70
CA VAL A 364 -28.34 0.88 -1.40
C VAL A 364 -27.10 1.10 -0.55
N ARG A 365 -26.32 0.03 -0.31
CA ARG A 365 -25.15 0.12 0.59
C ARG A 365 -24.13 1.08 0.00
N GLY A 366 -23.74 2.08 0.79
CA GLY A 366 -22.75 3.07 0.40
C GLY A 366 -23.28 4.13 -0.56
N ALA A 367 -24.59 4.25 -0.77
CA ALA A 367 -25.19 5.29 -1.60
C ALA A 367 -26.13 6.19 -0.81
N ASP A 368 -26.16 7.46 -1.18
CA ASP A 368 -27.13 8.47 -0.74
C ASP A 368 -27.98 8.93 -1.95
N GLY A 369 -28.71 10.03 -1.78
CA GLY A 369 -29.58 10.61 -2.80
C GLY A 369 -28.90 11.12 -4.07
N LEU A 370 -27.57 11.04 -4.19
CA LEU A 370 -26.83 11.40 -5.40
C LEU A 370 -26.06 10.21 -5.99
N GLY A 371 -26.17 9.01 -5.41
CA GLY A 371 -25.39 7.84 -5.82
C GLY A 371 -24.37 7.42 -4.77
N PHE A 372 -23.29 6.75 -5.17
CA PHE A 372 -22.36 6.16 -4.21
C PHE A 372 -21.47 7.22 -3.54
N VAL A 373 -21.42 7.21 -2.20
CA VAL A 373 -20.71 8.19 -1.40
C VAL A 373 -19.21 7.91 -1.45
N GLY A 374 -18.44 8.87 -1.94
CA GLY A 374 -16.99 8.75 -2.09
C GLY A 374 -16.52 8.01 -3.35
N GLU A 375 -17.44 7.65 -4.24
CA GLU A 375 -17.14 6.91 -5.47
C GLU A 375 -17.47 7.74 -6.74
N PRO A 376 -16.76 7.54 -7.86
CA PRO A 376 -17.07 8.15 -9.17
C PRO A 376 -18.48 7.90 -9.69
N ALA A 377 -19.12 6.79 -9.30
CA ALA A 377 -20.51 6.48 -9.66
C ALA A 377 -21.49 7.34 -8.83
N ARG A 378 -21.49 8.65 -9.12
CA ARG A 378 -22.24 9.68 -8.39
C ARG A 378 -22.65 10.82 -9.31
N CYS A 379 -23.90 11.26 -9.18
CA CYS A 379 -24.43 12.42 -9.88
C CYS A 379 -23.85 13.72 -9.35
N ASP A 380 -23.80 14.72 -10.23
CA ASP A 380 -23.39 16.06 -9.83
C ASP A 380 -24.44 16.70 -8.92
N PRO A 381 -24.03 17.61 -8.01
CA PRO A 381 -24.97 18.28 -7.13
C PRO A 381 -26.10 18.96 -7.90
N GLY A 382 -27.34 18.61 -7.59
CA GLY A 382 -28.54 19.13 -8.26
C GLY A 382 -29.12 18.22 -9.35
N ASN A 383 -28.40 17.18 -9.76
CA ASN A 383 -28.85 16.18 -10.73
C ASN A 383 -29.27 14.89 -9.98
N PRO A 384 -30.57 14.55 -9.89
CA PRO A 384 -31.00 13.37 -9.17
C PRO A 384 -30.63 12.07 -9.94
N PRO A 385 -30.34 10.97 -9.23
CA PRO A 385 -30.09 9.68 -9.86
C PRO A 385 -31.40 9.02 -10.30
N ALA A 386 -31.52 8.80 -11.60
CA ALA A 386 -32.61 8.05 -12.21
C ALA A 386 -32.47 6.53 -12.02
N ALA A 387 -31.24 6.03 -11.83
CA ALA A 387 -30.95 4.67 -11.38
C ALA A 387 -29.64 4.61 -10.60
N VAL A 388 -29.62 3.84 -9.52
CA VAL A 388 -28.44 3.50 -8.71
C VAL A 388 -28.34 1.98 -8.65
N VAL A 389 -27.21 1.44 -9.10
CA VAL A 389 -27.00 0.01 -9.32
C VAL A 389 -25.72 -0.45 -8.66
N ARG A 390 -25.82 -1.46 -7.79
CA ARG A 390 -24.68 -2.13 -7.17
C ARG A 390 -24.67 -3.60 -7.57
N THR A 391 -23.56 -4.06 -8.12
CA THR A 391 -23.27 -5.48 -8.36
C THR A 391 -22.10 -5.93 -7.45
N ALA A 392 -21.68 -7.20 -7.58
CA ALA A 392 -20.46 -7.67 -6.92
C ALA A 392 -19.16 -7.12 -7.54
N LYS A 393 -19.21 -6.57 -8.76
CA LYS A 393 -18.04 -6.14 -9.53
C LYS A 393 -18.08 -4.67 -9.95
N SER A 394 -19.25 -4.04 -9.93
CA SER A 394 -19.46 -2.70 -10.50
C SER A 394 -20.44 -1.88 -9.66
N LEU A 395 -20.20 -0.57 -9.65
CA LEU A 395 -21.12 0.47 -9.22
C LEU A 395 -21.53 1.25 -10.46
N ALA A 396 -22.81 1.57 -10.59
CA ALA A 396 -23.29 2.38 -11.72
C ALA A 396 -24.43 3.29 -11.28
N VAL A 397 -24.41 4.52 -11.79
CA VAL A 397 -25.48 5.49 -11.61
C VAL A 397 -25.83 6.09 -12.96
N VAL A 398 -27.14 6.22 -13.21
CA VAL A 398 -27.67 7.04 -14.29
C VAL A 398 -28.30 8.27 -13.67
N CYS A 399 -27.89 9.44 -14.12
CA CYS A 399 -28.22 10.73 -13.56
C CYS A 399 -29.06 11.53 -14.56
N GLU A 400 -30.04 12.28 -14.06
CA GLU A 400 -30.85 13.19 -14.88
C GLU A 400 -30.30 14.60 -14.75
N ASN A 401 -29.93 15.20 -15.89
CA ASN A 401 -29.52 16.60 -15.95
C ASN A 401 -30.73 17.53 -15.84
N LEU A 402 -30.49 18.80 -15.53
CA LEU A 402 -31.52 19.85 -15.49
C LEU A 402 -32.30 20.01 -16.81
N SER A 403 -31.71 19.59 -17.94
CA SER A 403 -32.34 19.59 -19.26
C SER A 403 -33.27 18.39 -19.51
N GLY A 404 -33.29 17.39 -18.64
CA GLY A 404 -34.02 16.14 -18.79
C GLY A 404 -33.25 15.01 -19.50
N ASP A 405 -32.03 15.28 -19.97
CA ASP A 405 -31.15 14.28 -20.56
C ASP A 405 -30.48 13.41 -19.49
N TYR A 406 -30.14 12.16 -19.84
CA TYR A 406 -29.48 11.25 -18.91
C TYR A 406 -28.00 11.04 -19.24
N TYR A 407 -27.19 10.93 -18.19
CA TYR A 407 -25.79 10.52 -18.29
C TYR A 407 -25.48 9.37 -17.35
N TYR A 408 -24.53 8.54 -17.74
CA TYR A 408 -24.09 7.35 -17.02
C TYR A 408 -22.72 7.58 -16.40
N ARG A 409 -22.58 7.19 -15.14
CA ARG A 409 -21.29 7.07 -14.44
C ARG A 409 -21.17 5.68 -13.86
N GLY A 410 -20.18 4.93 -14.35
CA GLY A 410 -19.90 3.56 -13.92
C GLY A 410 -18.50 3.44 -13.34
N GLU A 411 -18.32 2.53 -12.40
CA GLU A 411 -17.04 2.18 -11.82
C GLU A 411 -16.93 0.68 -11.59
N ARG A 412 -15.78 0.12 -11.93
CA ARG A 412 -15.44 -1.27 -11.64
C ARG A 412 -14.74 -1.38 -10.29
N ILE A 413 -15.32 -2.14 -9.37
CA ILE A 413 -14.89 -2.27 -7.97
C ILE A 413 -13.45 -2.80 -7.85
N ARG A 414 -13.03 -3.70 -8.75
CA ARG A 414 -11.71 -4.37 -8.68
C ARG A 414 -10.53 -3.40 -8.82
N ASP A 415 -10.65 -2.40 -9.69
CA ASP A 415 -9.54 -1.54 -10.08
C ASP A 415 -9.89 -0.04 -10.09
N GLY A 416 -11.13 0.34 -9.76
CA GLY A 416 -11.59 1.71 -9.75
C GLY A 416 -11.64 2.35 -11.13
N ALA A 417 -11.54 1.54 -12.20
CA ALA A 417 -11.71 2.02 -13.56
C ALA A 417 -13.13 2.56 -13.68
N HIS A 418 -13.25 3.85 -13.99
CA HIS A 418 -14.53 4.53 -14.10
C HIS A 418 -14.70 5.11 -15.49
N ILE A 419 -15.95 5.29 -15.87
CA ILE A 419 -16.33 5.86 -17.14
C ILE A 419 -17.52 6.79 -16.93
N GLU A 420 -17.50 7.89 -17.65
CA GLU A 420 -18.60 8.84 -17.73
C GLU A 420 -19.04 8.95 -19.19
N LEU A 421 -20.35 8.83 -19.42
CA LEU A 421 -20.95 8.85 -20.74
C LEU A 421 -22.20 9.72 -20.70
N SER A 422 -22.27 10.74 -21.54
CA SER A 422 -23.33 11.76 -21.53
C SER A 422 -24.60 11.38 -22.30
N ASN A 423 -24.65 10.22 -22.92
CA ASN A 423 -25.67 9.81 -23.88
C ASN A 423 -26.49 8.60 -23.40
N ALA A 424 -26.89 8.59 -22.12
CA ALA A 424 -27.74 7.52 -21.61
C ALA A 424 -29.17 7.75 -22.09
N GLU A 425 -29.81 6.69 -22.57
CA GLU A 425 -31.18 6.72 -23.07
C GLU A 425 -32.05 5.77 -22.27
N ARG A 426 -33.25 6.21 -21.90
CA ARG A 426 -34.21 5.38 -21.18
C ARG A 426 -34.83 4.38 -22.15
N VAL A 427 -34.60 3.09 -21.91
CA VAL A 427 -35.11 2.00 -22.74
C VAL A 427 -35.82 0.97 -21.87
N GLY A 428 -37.14 0.85 -22.04
CA GLY A 428 -37.99 0.00 -21.20
C GLY A 428 -37.89 0.38 -19.72
N GLY A 429 -37.63 -0.60 -18.85
CA GLY A 429 -37.48 -0.41 -17.40
C GLY A 429 -36.07 -0.01 -16.92
N GLY A 430 -35.19 0.43 -17.82
CA GLY A 430 -33.82 0.82 -17.46
C GLY A 430 -33.20 1.76 -18.49
N PHE A 431 -31.89 1.67 -18.68
CA PHE A 431 -31.13 2.59 -19.52
C PHE A 431 -30.11 1.88 -20.39
N ASP A 432 -29.92 2.38 -21.60
CA ASP A 432 -28.84 1.98 -22.47
C ASP A 432 -27.91 3.16 -22.70
N VAL A 433 -26.61 2.92 -22.67
CA VAL A 433 -25.61 3.95 -22.99
C VAL A 433 -24.55 3.32 -23.88
N THR A 434 -24.06 4.07 -24.87
CA THR A 434 -23.05 3.57 -25.80
C THR A 434 -21.85 4.50 -25.77
N ASN A 435 -20.66 3.96 -25.52
CA ASN A 435 -19.45 4.75 -25.59
C ASN A 435 -19.16 5.13 -27.06
N PRO A 436 -19.15 6.43 -27.41
CA PRO A 436 -18.99 6.86 -28.80
C PRO A 436 -17.59 6.61 -29.36
N VAL A 437 -16.59 6.39 -28.51
CA VAL A 437 -15.19 6.19 -28.91
C VAL A 437 -14.94 4.77 -29.42
N ASN A 438 -15.52 3.77 -28.75
CA ASN A 438 -15.24 2.35 -29.02
C ASN A 438 -16.49 1.50 -29.30
N GLY A 439 -17.69 2.09 -29.26
CA GLY A 439 -18.95 1.41 -29.54
C GLY A 439 -19.41 0.45 -28.43
N VAL A 440 -18.75 0.44 -27.27
CA VAL A 440 -19.15 -0.44 -26.15
C VAL A 440 -20.47 0.02 -25.58
N ARG A 441 -21.45 -0.87 -25.51
CA ARG A 441 -22.79 -0.59 -24.99
C ARG A 441 -22.96 -1.15 -23.58
N TYR A 442 -23.56 -0.37 -22.69
CA TYR A 442 -23.92 -0.77 -21.35
C TYR A 442 -25.44 -0.78 -21.23
N GLU A 443 -26.01 -1.93 -20.85
CA GLU A 443 -27.42 -2.06 -20.52
C GLU A 443 -27.56 -2.11 -18.99
N VAL A 444 -28.17 -1.07 -18.44
CA VAL A 444 -28.48 -0.92 -17.03
C VAL A 444 -29.93 -1.32 -16.81
N ARG A 445 -30.19 -2.43 -16.11
CA ARG A 445 -31.53 -2.92 -15.77
C ARG A 445 -31.63 -3.21 -14.27
N PRO A 446 -32.84 -3.24 -13.67
CA PRO A 446 -33.01 -3.51 -12.24
C PRO A 446 -32.44 -4.84 -11.75
N ASN A 447 -32.38 -5.85 -12.61
CA ASN A 447 -31.91 -7.20 -12.27
C ASN A 447 -30.51 -7.52 -12.83
N ARG A 448 -29.98 -6.71 -13.74
CA ARG A 448 -28.73 -7.03 -14.46
C ARG A 448 -28.04 -5.79 -15.02
N LEU A 449 -26.72 -5.78 -14.94
CA LEU A 449 -25.85 -4.87 -15.67
C LEU A 449 -25.11 -5.67 -16.75
N ARG A 450 -25.19 -5.27 -18.02
CA ARG A 450 -24.50 -5.96 -19.12
C ARG A 450 -23.65 -4.97 -19.91
N ILE A 451 -22.50 -5.45 -20.37
CA ILE A 451 -21.55 -4.68 -21.19
C ILE A 451 -21.29 -5.48 -22.47
N PHE A 452 -21.39 -4.81 -23.61
CA PHE A 452 -21.27 -5.40 -24.93
C PHE A 452 -20.21 -4.70 -25.77
N SER A 453 -19.35 -5.48 -26.42
CA SER A 453 -18.50 -5.02 -27.53
C SER A 453 -19.05 -5.60 -28.83
N GLY A 454 -19.81 -4.78 -29.58
CA GLY A 454 -20.55 -5.25 -30.75
C GLY A 454 -21.65 -6.24 -30.37
N SER A 455 -21.58 -7.48 -30.88
CA SER A 455 -22.51 -8.56 -30.53
C SER A 455 -22.04 -9.45 -29.38
N HIS A 456 -20.82 -9.26 -28.88
CA HIS A 456 -20.25 -10.04 -27.79
C HIS A 456 -20.60 -9.45 -26.41
N VAL A 457 -20.87 -10.30 -25.43
CA VAL A 457 -21.15 -9.90 -24.04
C VAL A 457 -19.85 -9.97 -23.24
N ASP A 458 -19.21 -8.83 -22.99
CA ASP A 458 -17.97 -8.75 -22.22
C ASP A 458 -18.21 -8.98 -20.73
N SER A 459 -19.34 -8.47 -20.21
CA SER A 459 -19.74 -8.67 -18.83
C SER A 459 -21.25 -8.78 -18.70
N SER A 460 -21.69 -9.65 -17.79
CA SER A 460 -23.09 -9.80 -17.40
C SER A 460 -23.17 -10.06 -15.90
N GLU A 461 -23.61 -9.05 -15.16
CA GLU A 461 -23.52 -9.02 -13.70
C GLU A 461 -24.91 -8.97 -13.07
N PRO A 462 -25.23 -9.87 -12.14
CA PRO A 462 -26.47 -9.78 -11.39
C PRO A 462 -26.44 -8.55 -10.49
N VAL A 463 -27.54 -7.79 -10.49
CA VAL A 463 -27.69 -6.62 -9.61
C VAL A 463 -28.03 -7.10 -8.21
N LEU A 464 -27.24 -6.66 -7.22
CA LEU A 464 -27.44 -6.97 -5.81
C LEU A 464 -28.38 -5.97 -5.16
N GLN A 465 -28.28 -4.69 -5.54
CA GLN A 465 -29.13 -3.61 -5.04
C GLN A 465 -29.42 -2.62 -6.17
N TYR A 466 -30.68 -2.21 -6.26
CA TYR A 466 -31.18 -1.24 -7.24
C TYR A 466 -32.08 -0.22 -6.55
N ALA A 467 -31.91 1.05 -6.87
CA ALA A 467 -32.82 2.11 -6.44
C ALA A 467 -32.95 3.20 -7.52
N THR A 468 -34.05 3.94 -7.47
CA THR A 468 -34.26 5.20 -8.19
C THR A 468 -34.48 6.32 -7.18
N ALA A 469 -34.04 7.55 -7.45
CA ALA A 469 -34.43 8.70 -6.62
C ALA A 469 -35.76 9.31 -7.11
N SER A 470 -36.46 10.00 -6.21
CA SER A 470 -37.67 10.77 -6.47
C SER A 470 -37.60 12.12 -5.78
#